data_AF-A0A2Z7BSQ3-F1
#
_entry.id   AF-A0A2Z7BSQ3-F1
#
_cell.length_a   1.000
_cell.length_b   1.000
_cell.length_c   1.000
_cell.angle_alpha   90.00
_cell.angle_beta   90.00
_cell.angle_gamma   90.00
#
_symmetry.space_group_name_H-M   'P 1'
#
loop_
_entity.id
_entity.type
_entity.pdbx_description
1 polymer ?
#
loop_
_entity_poly.entity_id
_entity_poly.type
_entity_poly.pdbx_seq_one_letter_code
_entity_poly.pdbx_strand_id
1 'polypeptide(L)'
;MGDLYALDFDGVLCDSCGESSLSAVKAAKVRWPSLFEAVDSSLEGWIVDQMYIVRPVVETGYENLLLVRLLVEMKIPSVRKSSVAEGLTIEGILENWFQIKPVIMAEWDEKRDPLIDLFGEVRDEWIDNDLTGWIGANRFYPGVPDALKFASSKLYIVTTKQVCLR
;
A
#
# COMPACT_ATOMS: atom_id res chain seq x y z
N MET A 1 9.97 -39.15 9.57
CA MET A 1 10.20 -38.29 8.38
C MET A 1 9.35 -37.07 8.62
N GLY A 2 9.95 -35.91 8.86
CA GLY A 2 9.20 -34.70 9.22
C GLY A 2 8.73 -33.96 7.97
N ASP A 3 7.60 -33.27 8.08
CA ASP A 3 7.09 -32.40 7.02
C ASP A 3 8.02 -31.20 6.82
N LEU A 4 7.98 -30.62 5.62
CA LEU A 4 8.68 -29.39 5.26
C LEU A 4 7.63 -28.38 4.81
N TYR A 5 7.69 -27.18 5.37
CA TYR A 5 6.83 -26.07 4.97
C TYR A 5 7.65 -25.01 4.25
N ALA A 6 7.19 -24.62 3.06
CA ALA A 6 7.67 -23.47 2.32
C ALA A 6 6.55 -22.42 2.35
N LEU A 7 6.80 -21.30 3.04
CA LEU A 7 5.81 -20.26 3.33
C LEU A 7 6.14 -19.01 2.52
N ASP A 8 5.13 -18.39 1.91
CA ASP A 8 5.30 -17.06 1.35
C ASP A 8 5.46 -16.04 2.48
N PHE A 9 6.13 -14.92 2.22
CA PHE A 9 6.25 -13.85 3.21
C PHE A 9 4.99 -12.99 3.21
N ASP A 10 4.66 -12.37 2.08
CA ASP A 10 3.51 -11.46 1.97
C ASP A 10 2.21 -12.29 1.93
N GLY A 11 1.21 -11.93 2.74
CA GLY A 11 -0.10 -12.58 2.71
C GLY A 11 -0.19 -13.96 3.37
N VAL A 12 0.94 -14.51 3.85
CA VAL A 12 0.96 -15.73 4.69
C VAL A 12 1.57 -15.43 6.06
N LEU A 13 2.77 -14.86 6.09
CA LEU A 13 3.44 -14.51 7.35
C LEU A 13 3.10 -13.08 7.75
N CYS A 14 3.29 -12.16 6.83
CA CYS A 14 3.23 -10.73 7.05
C CYS A 14 2.01 -10.09 6.39
N ASP A 15 1.29 -9.29 7.17
CA ASP A 15 0.39 -8.26 6.69
C ASP A 15 1.23 -7.04 6.26
N SER A 16 1.63 -7.05 5.00
CA SER A 16 2.39 -5.95 4.39
C SER A 16 1.47 -4.79 3.95
N CYS A 17 0.15 -4.89 4.14
CA CYS A 17 -0.79 -3.89 3.65
C CYS A 17 -0.59 -2.55 4.37
N GLY A 18 -0.26 -2.58 5.67
CA GLY A 18 0.09 -1.40 6.45
C GLY A 18 1.29 -0.65 5.89
N GLU A 19 2.41 -1.36 5.66
CA GLU A 19 3.61 -0.77 5.06
C GLU A 19 3.34 -0.18 3.68
N SER A 20 2.65 -0.92 2.80
CA SER A 20 2.38 -0.44 1.44
C SER A 20 1.47 0.79 1.44
N SER A 21 0.49 0.85 2.36
CA SER A 21 -0.43 1.97 2.50
C SER A 21 0.30 3.22 3.02
N LEU A 22 1.12 3.07 4.06
CA LEU A 22 1.91 4.17 4.61
C LEU A 22 2.94 4.69 3.61
N SER A 23 3.61 3.79 2.89
CA SER A 23 4.54 4.17 1.82
C SER A 23 3.84 4.94 0.71
N ALA A 24 2.61 4.55 0.35
CA ALA A 24 1.81 5.25 -0.65
C ALA A 24 1.38 6.64 -0.18
N VAL A 25 1.00 6.81 1.09
CA VAL A 25 0.72 8.12 1.68
C VAL A 25 1.96 9.00 1.65
N LYS A 26 3.13 8.48 2.04
CA LYS A 26 4.41 9.21 1.98
C LYS A 26 4.74 9.64 0.55
N ALA A 27 4.63 8.72 -0.41
CA ALA A 27 4.90 9.03 -1.82
C ALA A 27 3.89 10.02 -2.41
N ALA A 28 2.61 9.91 -2.05
CA ALA A 28 1.58 10.84 -2.50
C ALA A 28 1.81 12.26 -1.95
N LYS A 29 2.29 12.41 -0.70
CA LYS A 29 2.72 13.70 -0.13
C LYS A 29 3.88 14.32 -0.89
N VAL A 30 4.84 13.51 -1.37
CA VAL A 30 5.95 13.99 -2.20
C VAL A 30 5.47 14.40 -3.61
N ARG A 31 4.59 13.59 -4.23
CA ARG A 31 4.11 13.83 -5.60
C ARG A 31 3.14 15.00 -5.70
N TRP A 32 2.24 15.15 -4.73
CA TRP A 32 1.14 16.11 -4.74
C TRP A 32 1.04 16.90 -3.42
N PRO A 33 2.10 17.64 -3.02
CA PRO A 33 2.17 18.27 -1.70
C PRO A 33 0.97 19.18 -1.40
N SER A 34 0.52 19.98 -2.37
CA SER A 34 -0.61 20.90 -2.20
C SER A 34 -1.95 20.21 -1.93
N LEU A 35 -2.15 18.96 -2.39
CA LEU A 35 -3.38 18.21 -2.10
C LEU A 35 -3.38 17.67 -0.66
N PHE A 36 -2.20 17.39 -0.12
CA PHE A 36 -2.01 16.81 1.20
C PHE A 36 -1.86 17.85 2.32
N GLU A 37 -1.70 19.14 2.00
CA GLU A 37 -1.77 20.23 2.98
C GLU A 37 -3.13 20.27 3.72
N ALA A 38 -4.20 19.86 3.05
CA ALA A 38 -5.54 19.78 3.62
C ALA A 38 -5.82 18.47 4.38
N VAL A 39 -4.88 17.51 4.37
CA VAL A 39 -5.06 16.18 4.97
C VAL A 39 -4.53 16.21 6.41
N ASP A 40 -5.45 16.14 7.37
CA ASP A 40 -5.10 15.99 8.79
C ASP A 40 -4.83 14.52 9.18
N SER A 41 -4.39 14.30 10.41
CA SER A 41 -4.06 12.95 10.91
C SER A 41 -5.26 12.01 10.99
N SER A 42 -6.48 12.55 11.15
CA SER A 42 -7.71 11.76 11.19
C SER A 42 -8.05 11.24 9.79
N LEU A 43 -7.95 12.09 8.78
CA LEU A 43 -8.16 11.73 7.39
C LEU A 43 -7.07 10.77 6.89
N GLU A 44 -5.82 10.98 7.28
CA GLU A 44 -4.73 10.04 6.98
C GLU A 44 -5.01 8.65 7.56
N GLY A 45 -5.46 8.57 8.82
CA GLY A 45 -5.89 7.31 9.43
C GLY A 45 -7.03 6.65 8.65
N TRP A 46 -8.06 7.42 8.28
CA TRP A 46 -9.16 6.91 7.47
C TRP A 46 -8.70 6.39 6.11
N ILE A 47 -7.78 7.08 5.43
CA ILE A 47 -7.20 6.64 4.15
C ILE A 47 -6.51 5.30 4.33
N VAL A 48 -5.65 5.16 5.34
CA VAL A 48 -4.95 3.90 5.62
C VAL A 48 -5.95 2.77 5.88
N ASP A 49 -7.02 3.02 6.65
CA ASP A 49 -8.07 2.03 6.88
C ASP A 49 -8.78 1.61 5.58
N GLN A 50 -9.07 2.56 4.68
CA GLN A 50 -9.68 2.25 3.39
C GLN A 50 -8.73 1.48 2.47
N MET A 51 -7.42 1.75 2.54
CA MET A 51 -6.42 1.04 1.75
C MET A 51 -6.41 -0.46 2.03
N TYR A 52 -6.72 -0.90 3.26
CA TYR A 52 -6.92 -2.33 3.57
C TYR A 52 -8.12 -2.91 2.82
N ILE A 53 -9.20 -2.15 2.66
CA ILE A 53 -10.41 -2.59 1.97
C ILE A 53 -10.17 -2.67 0.47
N VAL A 54 -9.52 -1.66 -0.13
CA VAL A 54 -9.25 -1.61 -1.57
C VAL A 54 -8.01 -2.42 -2.00
N ARG A 55 -7.29 -3.03 -1.07
CA ARG A 55 -6.12 -3.87 -1.36
C ARG A 55 -6.34 -4.94 -2.44
N PRO A 56 -7.51 -5.60 -2.56
CA PRO A 56 -7.75 -6.64 -3.57
C PRO A 56 -7.65 -6.16 -5.01
N VAL A 57 -7.87 -4.86 -5.29
CA VAL A 57 -7.78 -4.33 -6.66
C VAL A 57 -6.37 -3.95 -7.09
N VAL A 58 -5.42 -3.92 -6.15
CA VAL A 58 -4.04 -3.48 -6.39
C VAL A 58 -3.21 -4.61 -6.97
N GLU A 59 -2.81 -4.44 -8.24
CA GLU A 59 -1.92 -5.39 -8.94
C GLU A 59 -0.44 -5.00 -8.80
N THR A 60 -0.16 -3.70 -8.71
CA THR A 60 1.21 -3.17 -8.69
C THR A 60 1.35 -2.05 -7.67
N GLY A 61 2.56 -1.88 -7.12
CA GLY A 61 2.81 -0.97 -5.99
C GLY A 61 2.39 0.48 -6.22
N TYR A 62 2.58 1.00 -7.45
CA TYR A 62 2.25 2.39 -7.78
C TYR A 62 0.74 2.69 -7.75
N GLU A 63 -0.11 1.67 -7.91
CA GLU A 63 -1.57 1.83 -7.86
C GLU A 63 -2.03 2.27 -6.48
N ASN A 64 -1.26 1.96 -5.43
CA ASN A 64 -1.55 2.46 -4.09
C ASN A 64 -1.50 3.99 -4.03
N LEU A 65 -0.58 4.65 -4.75
CA LEU A 65 -0.52 6.12 -4.79
C LEU A 65 -1.80 6.70 -5.42
N LEU A 66 -2.26 6.06 -6.50
CA LEU A 66 -3.47 6.48 -7.20
C LEU A 66 -4.69 6.34 -6.29
N LEU A 67 -4.81 5.23 -5.56
CA LEU A 67 -5.89 5.00 -4.60
C LEU A 67 -5.86 6.02 -3.46
N VAL A 68 -4.69 6.29 -2.87
CA VAL A 68 -4.54 7.29 -1.80
C VAL A 68 -5.04 8.66 -2.29
N ARG A 69 -4.60 9.11 -3.48
CA ARG A 69 -5.07 10.38 -4.03
C ARG A 69 -6.57 10.38 -4.32
N LEU A 70 -7.11 9.29 -4.88
CA LEU A 70 -8.54 9.18 -5.16
C LEU A 70 -9.37 9.29 -3.88
N LEU A 71 -8.94 8.62 -2.80
CA LEU A 71 -9.56 8.69 -1.48
C LEU A 71 -9.54 10.11 -0.89
N VAL A 72 -8.46 10.87 -1.14
CA VAL A 72 -8.39 12.30 -0.77
C VAL A 72 -9.42 13.11 -1.57
N GLU A 73 -9.48 12.96 -2.90
CA GLU A 73 -10.42 13.69 -3.77
C GLU A 73 -11.90 13.33 -3.49
N MET A 74 -12.17 12.13 -2.97
CA MET A 74 -13.49 11.72 -2.50
C MET A 74 -13.92 12.49 -1.24
N LYS A 75 -12.99 12.70 -0.30
CA LYS A 75 -13.27 13.34 1.00
C LYS A 75 -13.20 14.85 0.97
N ILE A 76 -12.38 15.42 0.09
CA ILE A 76 -12.13 16.86 0.02
C ILE A 76 -12.59 17.37 -1.35
N PRO A 77 -13.82 17.91 -1.47
CA PRO A 77 -14.33 18.40 -2.76
C PRO A 77 -13.49 19.52 -3.37
N SER A 78 -12.79 20.33 -2.57
CA SER A 78 -11.99 21.45 -3.05
C SER A 78 -10.71 21.05 -3.80
N VAL A 79 -10.19 19.85 -3.58
CA VAL A 79 -8.98 19.33 -4.25
C VAL A 79 -9.31 18.35 -5.37
N ARG A 80 -10.60 18.09 -5.59
CA ARG A 80 -11.09 17.16 -6.61
C ARG A 80 -10.73 17.66 -8.00
N LYS A 81 -10.02 16.82 -8.75
CA LYS A 81 -9.71 17.04 -10.17
C LYS A 81 -10.37 15.99 -11.05
N SER A 82 -10.51 14.77 -10.52
CA SER A 82 -11.04 13.64 -11.27
C SER A 82 -12.55 13.73 -11.46
N SER A 83 -13.03 13.32 -12.64
CA SER A 83 -14.46 13.25 -12.95
C SER A 83 -15.18 12.13 -12.21
N VAL A 84 -14.43 11.12 -11.76
CA VAL A 84 -14.96 9.90 -11.13
C VAL A 84 -15.08 10.00 -9.62
N ALA A 85 -14.47 10.98 -8.95
CA ALA A 85 -14.46 11.05 -7.48
C ALA A 85 -15.80 11.52 -6.87
N GLU A 86 -16.66 12.19 -7.63
CA GLU A 86 -17.95 12.64 -7.14
C GLU A 86 -18.93 11.48 -6.97
N GLY A 87 -19.41 11.25 -5.74
CA GLY A 87 -20.37 10.17 -5.44
C GLY A 87 -19.76 8.76 -5.47
N LEU A 88 -18.44 8.63 -5.68
CA LEU A 88 -17.76 7.35 -5.64
C LEU A 88 -17.78 6.75 -4.23
N THR A 89 -18.05 5.45 -4.15
CA THR A 89 -17.96 4.68 -2.91
C THR A 89 -16.77 3.73 -2.95
N ILE A 90 -16.41 3.16 -1.81
CA ILE A 90 -15.32 2.17 -1.71
C ILE A 90 -15.66 0.91 -2.51
N GLU A 91 -16.92 0.48 -2.45
CA GLU A 91 -17.44 -0.63 -3.25
C GLU A 91 -17.35 -0.31 -4.75
N GLY A 92 -17.66 0.93 -5.15
CA GLY A 92 -17.52 1.39 -6.53
C GLY A 92 -16.08 1.30 -7.04
N ILE A 93 -15.08 1.57 -6.18
CA ILE A 93 -13.67 1.36 -6.49
C ILE A 93 -13.39 -0.12 -6.70
N LEU A 94 -13.82 -0.98 -5.76
CA LEU A 94 -13.60 -2.42 -5.82
C LEU A 94 -14.15 -3.05 -7.11
N GLU A 95 -15.34 -2.64 -7.53
CA GLU A 95 -16.02 -3.17 -8.70
C GLU A 95 -15.45 -2.64 -10.02
N ASN A 96 -14.99 -1.38 -10.04
CA ASN A 96 -14.70 -0.65 -11.29
C ASN A 96 -13.26 -0.14 -11.40
N TRP A 97 -12.32 -0.61 -10.55
CA TRP A 97 -10.94 -0.11 -10.53
C TRP A 97 -10.26 -0.10 -11.91
N PHE A 98 -10.43 -1.17 -12.69
CA PHE A 98 -9.85 -1.28 -14.03
C PHE A 98 -10.35 -0.22 -15.02
N GLN A 99 -11.56 0.32 -14.80
CA GLN A 99 -12.14 1.39 -15.60
C GLN A 99 -11.76 2.78 -15.05
N ILE A 100 -11.69 2.90 -13.71
CA ILE A 100 -11.31 4.13 -13.00
C ILE A 100 -9.84 4.49 -13.24
N LYS A 101 -8.94 3.52 -13.10
CA LYS A 101 -7.48 3.68 -13.21
C LYS A 101 -7.04 4.46 -14.47
N PRO A 102 -7.43 4.07 -15.70
CA PRO A 102 -7.00 4.80 -16.89
C PRO A 102 -7.57 6.23 -16.95
N VAL A 103 -8.78 6.46 -16.42
CA VAL A 103 -9.40 7.79 -16.39
C VAL A 103 -8.61 8.73 -15.48
N ILE A 104 -8.35 8.33 -14.24
CA ILE A 104 -7.61 9.16 -13.29
C ILE A 104 -6.16 9.38 -13.73
N MET A 105 -5.50 8.38 -14.32
CA MET A 105 -4.14 8.55 -14.85
C MET A 105 -4.09 9.61 -15.95
N ALA A 106 -5.09 9.62 -16.85
CA ALA A 106 -5.18 10.61 -17.92
C ALA A 106 -5.54 12.01 -17.38
N GLU A 107 -6.53 12.12 -16.51
CA GLU A 107 -6.99 13.39 -15.94
C GLU A 107 -5.93 14.03 -15.03
N TRP A 108 -5.14 13.22 -14.36
CA TRP A 108 -4.06 13.69 -13.49
C TRP A 108 -2.75 13.94 -14.25
N ASP A 109 -2.66 13.58 -15.53
CA ASP A 109 -1.45 13.63 -16.36
C ASP A 109 -0.29 12.85 -15.74
N GLU A 110 -0.59 11.65 -15.23
CA GLU A 110 0.38 10.78 -14.57
C GLU A 110 0.85 9.66 -15.50
N LYS A 111 2.10 9.25 -15.30
CA LYS A 111 2.74 8.15 -16.04
C LYS A 111 3.12 7.04 -15.07
N ARG A 112 3.03 5.80 -15.54
CA ARG A 112 3.31 4.62 -14.74
C ARG A 112 4.74 4.60 -14.17
N ASP A 113 5.74 4.74 -15.03
CA ASP A 113 7.14 4.52 -14.62
C ASP A 113 7.61 5.52 -13.54
N PRO A 114 7.36 6.84 -13.64
CA PRO A 114 7.70 7.78 -12.57
C PRO A 114 7.04 7.48 -11.22
N LEU A 115 5.81 6.92 -11.23
CA LEU A 115 5.13 6.54 -9.99
C LEU A 115 5.70 5.26 -9.38
N ILE A 116 6.18 4.33 -10.22
CA ILE A 116 6.90 3.13 -9.77
C ILE A 116 8.20 3.53 -9.09
N ASP A 117 8.99 4.38 -9.76
CA ASP A 117 10.29 4.84 -9.27
C ASP A 117 10.12 5.57 -7.94
N LEU A 118 9.19 6.53 -7.87
CA LEU A 118 8.91 7.28 -6.65
C LEU A 118 8.47 6.36 -5.49
N PHE A 119 7.63 5.37 -5.76
CA PHE A 119 7.20 4.43 -4.72
C PHE A 119 8.35 3.56 -4.21
N GLY A 120 9.29 3.18 -5.09
CA GLY A 120 10.52 2.49 -4.71
C GLY A 120 11.42 3.37 -3.84
N GLU A 121 11.73 4.58 -4.31
CA GLU A 121 12.61 5.54 -3.63
C GLU A 121 12.12 5.84 -2.21
N VAL A 122 10.84 6.13 -2.02
CA VAL A 122 10.28 6.44 -0.68
C VAL A 122 10.40 5.26 0.28
N ARG A 123 10.31 4.02 -0.22
CA ARG A 123 10.46 2.82 0.62
C ARG A 123 11.92 2.61 0.99
N ASP A 124 12.83 2.77 0.04
CA ASP A 124 14.26 2.67 0.27
C ASP A 124 14.73 3.74 1.26
N GLU A 125 14.29 5.00 1.09
CA GLU A 125 14.54 6.08 2.03
C GLU A 125 13.98 5.80 3.42
N TRP A 126 12.79 5.18 3.52
CA TRP A 126 12.23 4.81 4.82
C TRP A 126 13.04 3.70 5.49
N ILE A 127 13.47 2.69 4.74
CA ILE A 127 14.33 1.61 5.25
C ILE A 127 15.66 2.17 5.75
N ASP A 128 16.29 3.06 4.99
CA ASP A 128 17.60 3.63 5.33
C ASP A 128 17.53 4.58 6.55
N ASN A 129 16.45 5.35 6.69
CA ASN A 129 16.33 6.34 7.77
C ASN A 129 15.64 5.82 9.04
N ASP A 130 14.71 4.86 8.91
CA ASP A 130 13.91 4.33 10.02
C ASP A 130 13.49 2.87 9.74
N LEU A 131 14.49 1.98 9.75
CA LEU A 131 14.29 0.55 9.61
C LEU A 131 13.30 -0.01 10.66
N THR A 132 13.33 0.50 11.89
CA THR A 132 12.46 -0.01 12.97
C THR A 132 11.00 0.35 12.73
N GLY A 133 10.72 1.58 12.31
CA GLY A 133 9.37 1.98 11.90
C GLY A 133 8.89 1.24 10.66
N TRP A 134 9.77 1.00 9.68
CA TRP A 134 9.45 0.20 8.50
C TRP A 134 9.10 -1.26 8.86
N ILE A 135 9.88 -1.90 9.74
CA ILE A 135 9.57 -3.24 10.27
C ILE A 135 8.26 -3.22 11.08
N GLY A 136 8.04 -2.20 11.91
CA GLY A 136 6.83 -2.06 12.72
C GLY A 136 5.54 -1.89 11.90
N ALA A 137 5.65 -1.38 10.68
CA ALA A 137 4.54 -1.31 9.72
C ALA A 137 4.23 -2.66 9.05
N ASN A 138 5.18 -3.59 9.03
CA ASN A 138 5.04 -4.96 8.52
C ASN A 138 4.66 -5.91 9.66
N ARG A 139 3.36 -5.99 9.96
CA ARG A 139 2.87 -6.78 11.10
C ARG A 139 2.73 -8.25 10.71
N PHE A 140 3.08 -9.16 11.62
CA PHE A 140 2.71 -10.57 11.43
C PHE A 140 1.21 -10.76 11.63
N TYR A 141 0.60 -11.69 10.88
CA TYR A 141 -0.78 -12.10 11.14
C TYR A 141 -0.90 -12.70 12.56
N PRO A 142 -2.04 -12.49 13.25
CA PRO A 142 -2.26 -13.03 14.59
C PRO A 142 -2.03 -14.55 14.63
N GLY A 143 -1.26 -15.01 15.62
CA GLY A 143 -0.93 -16.43 15.79
C GLY A 143 0.23 -16.96 14.94
N VAL A 144 0.64 -16.25 13.88
CA VAL A 144 1.80 -16.64 13.06
C VAL A 144 3.11 -16.67 13.86
N PRO A 145 3.45 -15.65 14.68
CA PRO A 145 4.69 -15.66 15.44
C PRO A 145 4.82 -16.87 16.38
N ASP A 146 3.71 -17.28 16.99
CA ASP A 146 3.67 -18.43 17.88
C ASP A 146 3.76 -19.73 17.07
N ALA A 147 3.02 -19.84 15.96
CA ALA A 147 3.09 -21.00 15.07
C ALA A 147 4.52 -21.24 14.55
N LEU A 148 5.24 -20.18 14.18
CA LEU A 148 6.64 -20.27 13.75
C LEU A 148 7.57 -20.72 14.89
N LYS A 149 7.37 -20.22 16.11
CA LYS A 149 8.19 -20.58 17.29
C LYS A 149 7.99 -22.03 17.72
N PHE A 150 6.77 -22.54 17.64
CA PHE A 150 6.41 -23.88 18.10
C PHE A 150 6.48 -24.95 17.00
N ALA A 151 6.81 -24.58 15.76
CA ALA A 151 6.96 -25.52 14.67
C ALA A 151 8.13 -26.49 14.92
N SER A 152 7.84 -27.80 14.89
CA SER A 152 8.85 -28.87 14.94
C SER A 152 9.36 -29.29 13.56
N SER A 153 8.73 -28.78 12.49
CA SER A 153 9.05 -29.04 11.10
C SER A 153 10.09 -28.06 10.55
N LYS A 154 10.76 -28.43 9.45
CA LYS A 154 11.66 -27.49 8.77
C LYS A 154 10.84 -26.43 8.02
N LEU A 155 11.13 -25.16 8.30
CA LEU A 155 10.47 -24.02 7.69
C LEU A 155 11.40 -23.31 6.72
N TYR A 156 10.86 -22.92 5.57
CA TYR A 156 11.53 -22.06 4.59
C TYR A 156 10.60 -20.90 4.25
N ILE A 157 11.18 -19.73 4.04
CA ILE A 157 10.47 -18.58 3.48
C ILE A 157 10.81 -18.52 1.99
N VAL A 158 9.79 -18.55 1.14
CA VAL A 158 9.93 -18.42 -0.31
C VAL A 158 9.27 -17.11 -0.69
N THR A 159 10.06 -16.11 -1.07
CA THR A 159 9.53 -14.79 -1.42
C THR A 159 10.11 -14.31 -2.75
N THR A 160 9.30 -13.55 -3.48
CA THR A 160 9.72 -12.80 -4.68
C THR A 160 10.31 -11.44 -4.33
N LYS A 161 10.22 -11.00 -3.06
CA LYS A 161 10.88 -9.80 -2.54
C LYS A 161 12.39 -9.98 -2.64
N GLN A 162 13.10 -8.95 -3.09
CA GLN A 162 14.56 -8.98 -3.02
C GLN A 162 15.00 -9.16 -1.57
N VAL A 163 15.90 -10.10 -1.36
CA VAL A 163 16.47 -10.37 -0.05
C VAL A 163 17.36 -9.19 0.31
N CYS A 164 16.84 -8.25 1.11
CA CYS A 164 17.63 -7.23 1.79
C CYS A 164 18.41 -7.89 2.95
N LEU A 165 19.33 -8.81 2.62
CA LEU A 165 20.38 -9.23 3.55
C LEU A 165 21.46 -8.15 3.47
N ARG A 166 21.41 -7.18 4.40
CA ARG A 166 22.59 -6.41 4.79
C ARG A 166 23.21 -7.07 6.02
#